data_AF-A0A7R9MWC4-F1
#
_entry.id   AF-A0A7R9MWC4-F1
#
_cell.length_a   1.000
_cell.length_b   1.000
_cell.length_c   1.000
_cell.angle_alpha   90.00
_cell.angle_beta   90.00
_cell.angle_gamma   90.00
#
_symmetry.space_group_name_H-M   'P 1'
#
loop_
_entity.id
_entity.type
_entity.pdbx_description
1 polymer ?
#
loop_
_entity_poly.entity_id
_entity_poly.type
_entity_poly.pdbx_seq_one_letter_code
_entity_poly.pdbx_strand_id
1 'polypeptide(L)'
;VKCDNQEIEVKYKKLSHIHNAGQSLLDYGFGDHKSLMMSALVDCCSYPLPYELPKLWKNNLESIMSFLETSLTGITGYVLSATNTVPKGVSVMIDGFEESVDIDPKNGKFYLVLNPGVYTVHFSAPGYENKSLTVNVKTNENQIMNVILDSIGL
;
A
#
# COMPACT_ATOMS: atom_id res chain seq x y z
N VAL A 1 -17.13 -13.68 -25.87
CA VAL A 1 -16.15 -13.24 -24.86
C VAL A 1 -16.50 -13.97 -23.58
N LYS A 2 -15.58 -14.80 -23.07
CA LYS A 2 -15.81 -15.60 -21.86
C LYS A 2 -15.41 -14.71 -20.68
N CYS A 3 -16.37 -14.29 -19.88
CA CYS A 3 -16.09 -13.60 -18.63
C CYS A 3 -16.02 -14.63 -17.53
N ASP A 4 -14.82 -14.90 -17.05
CA ASP A 4 -14.68 -15.47 -15.71
C ASP A 4 -14.53 -14.27 -14.77
N ASN A 5 -15.45 -14.13 -13.82
CA ASN A 5 -15.36 -13.13 -12.76
C ASN A 5 -14.07 -13.41 -11.98
N GLN A 6 -13.03 -12.63 -12.21
CA GLN A 6 -11.77 -12.79 -11.50
C GLN A 6 -11.88 -12.18 -10.10
N GLU A 7 -11.39 -12.91 -9.10
CA GLU A 7 -11.13 -12.39 -7.76
C GLU A 7 -10.22 -11.16 -7.85
N ILE A 8 -10.53 -10.13 -7.04
CA ILE A 8 -9.69 -8.95 -6.91
C ILE A 8 -8.44 -9.37 -6.12
N GLU A 9 -7.38 -9.74 -6.82
CA GLU A 9 -6.11 -10.08 -6.21
C GLU A 9 -5.19 -8.84 -6.21
N VAL A 10 -4.93 -8.26 -5.03
CA VAL A 10 -3.97 -7.15 -4.88
C VAL A 10 -2.56 -7.71 -5.01
N LYS A 11 -2.04 -7.72 -6.24
CA LYS A 11 -0.65 -8.09 -6.52
C LYS A 11 0.23 -6.86 -6.47
N TYR A 12 1.12 -6.80 -5.48
CA TYR A 12 2.30 -5.93 -5.48
C TYR A 12 3.31 -6.46 -6.49
N LYS A 13 2.96 -6.36 -7.77
CA LYS A 13 3.87 -6.66 -8.86
C LYS A 13 3.74 -5.51 -9.82
N LYS A 14 4.87 -4.95 -10.26
CA LYS A 14 4.92 -4.02 -11.39
C LYS A 14 3.91 -4.50 -12.43
N LEU A 15 2.91 -3.68 -12.74
CA LEU A 15 1.75 -3.96 -13.60
C LEU A 15 2.18 -4.12 -15.07
N SER A 16 3.30 -4.79 -15.34
CA SER A 16 3.92 -4.94 -16.66
C SER A 16 3.20 -5.88 -17.62
N HIS A 17 2.05 -6.44 -17.24
CA HIS A 17 1.39 -7.50 -18.02
C HIS A 17 0.00 -7.16 -18.55
N ILE A 18 -0.50 -5.94 -18.33
CA ILE A 18 -1.77 -5.48 -18.94
C ILE A 18 -1.48 -4.18 -19.70
N HIS A 19 -1.10 -4.29 -20.98
CA HIS A 19 -0.92 -3.21 -21.97
C HIS A 19 -0.08 -1.97 -21.55
N ASN A 20 1.07 -1.75 -22.21
CA ASN A 20 1.91 -0.54 -22.13
C ASN A 20 1.97 0.08 -20.71
N ALA A 21 2.68 -0.62 -19.83
CA ALA A 21 2.81 -0.38 -18.38
C ALA A 21 3.55 0.90 -17.96
N GLY A 22 3.23 2.01 -18.62
CA GLY A 22 3.65 3.37 -18.29
C GLY A 22 2.67 4.44 -18.77
N GLN A 23 1.46 4.07 -19.21
CA GLN A 23 0.44 5.02 -19.70
C GLN A 23 -0.94 4.82 -19.07
N SER A 24 -1.12 3.85 -18.19
CA SER A 24 -2.40 3.69 -17.50
C SER A 24 -2.54 4.73 -16.38
N LEU A 25 -3.78 5.13 -16.07
CA LEU A 25 -4.04 6.00 -14.91
C LEU A 25 -3.53 5.36 -13.60
N LEU A 26 -3.53 4.03 -13.52
CA LEU A 26 -3.04 3.28 -12.37
C LEU A 26 -1.53 3.45 -12.20
N ASP A 27 -0.77 3.30 -13.28
CA ASP A 27 0.69 3.47 -13.27
C ASP A 27 1.07 4.92 -12.99
N TYR A 28 0.34 5.89 -13.55
CA TYR A 28 0.54 7.32 -13.27
C TYR A 28 0.27 7.65 -11.80
N GLY A 29 -0.83 7.14 -11.24
CA GLY A 29 -1.18 7.35 -9.84
C GLY A 29 -0.12 6.82 -8.88
N PHE A 30 0.40 5.62 -9.15
CA PHE A 30 1.45 5.04 -8.31
C PHE A 30 2.82 5.69 -8.56
N GLY A 31 3.23 5.84 -9.82
CA GLY A 31 4.56 6.34 -10.18
C GLY A 31 4.80 7.78 -9.73
N ASP A 32 3.84 8.67 -9.99
CA ASP A 32 4.02 10.11 -9.76
C ASP A 32 3.50 10.57 -8.41
N HIS A 33 2.44 9.94 -7.91
CA HIS A 33 1.73 10.39 -6.70
C HIS A 33 1.74 9.38 -5.57
N LYS A 34 2.35 8.19 -5.79
CA LYS A 34 2.44 7.12 -4.79
C LYS A 34 1.06 6.70 -4.25
N SER A 35 0.04 6.88 -5.09
CA SER A 35 -1.34 6.54 -4.81
C SER A 35 -1.64 5.14 -5.32
N LEU A 36 -2.08 4.26 -4.43
CA LEU A 36 -2.51 2.92 -4.80
C LEU A 36 -3.89 3.01 -5.47
N MET A 37 -3.90 2.79 -6.78
CA MET A 37 -5.12 2.78 -7.58
C MET A 37 -5.43 1.36 -8.06
N MET A 38 -6.70 1.06 -8.20
CA MET A 38 -7.16 -0.17 -8.84
C MET A 38 -8.31 0.08 -9.79
N SER A 39 -8.49 -0.84 -10.72
CA SER A 39 -9.64 -0.88 -11.62
C SER A 39 -10.31 -2.25 -11.49
N ALA A 40 -11.63 -2.24 -11.36
CA ALA A 40 -12.44 -3.45 -11.28
C ALA A 40 -13.49 -3.45 -12.39
N LEU A 41 -13.52 -4.54 -13.16
CA LEU A 41 -14.60 -4.81 -14.11
C LEU A 41 -15.72 -5.52 -13.35
N VAL A 42 -16.85 -4.84 -13.15
CA VAL A 42 -17.96 -5.33 -12.31
C VAL A 42 -19.05 -6.09 -13.09
N ASP A 43 -19.00 -6.02 -14.42
CA ASP A 43 -19.87 -6.76 -15.33
C ASP A 43 -19.27 -6.86 -16.75
N CYS A 44 -19.75 -7.81 -17.54
CA CYS A 44 -19.39 -7.96 -18.96
C CYS A 44 -20.09 -6.94 -19.85
N CYS A 45 -21.31 -6.56 -19.48
CA CYS A 45 -22.09 -5.59 -20.24
C CYS A 45 -21.66 -4.17 -19.86
N SER A 46 -21.12 -3.41 -20.81
CA SER A 46 -20.73 -2.01 -20.56
C SER A 46 -21.93 -1.09 -20.31
N TYR A 47 -23.13 -1.49 -20.77
CA TYR A 47 -24.35 -0.69 -20.71
C TYR A 47 -25.56 -1.57 -20.32
N PRO A 48 -25.63 -2.04 -19.06
CA PRO A 48 -26.76 -2.82 -18.58
C PRO A 48 -28.04 -1.98 -18.56
N LEU A 49 -29.20 -2.65 -18.64
CA LEU A 49 -30.48 -1.97 -18.57
C LEU A 49 -30.74 -1.45 -17.13
N PRO A 50 -31.48 -0.34 -16.96
CA PRO A 50 -31.67 0.27 -15.63
C PRO A 50 -32.20 -0.67 -14.54
N TYR A 51 -33.01 -1.67 -14.92
CA TYR A 51 -33.58 -2.64 -13.98
C TYR A 51 -32.58 -3.72 -13.54
N GLU A 52 -31.43 -3.86 -14.21
CA GLU A 52 -30.37 -4.81 -13.85
C GLU A 52 -29.41 -4.25 -12.79
N LEU A 53 -29.36 -2.92 -12.65
CA LEU A 53 -28.45 -2.22 -11.72
C LEU A 53 -28.57 -2.67 -10.26
N PRO A 54 -29.77 -2.90 -9.68
CA PRO A 54 -29.87 -3.38 -8.29
C PRO A 54 -29.23 -4.77 -8.09
N LYS A 55 -29.35 -5.64 -9.11
CA LYS A 55 -28.73 -6.98 -9.07
C LYS A 55 -27.22 -6.87 -9.20
N LEU A 56 -26.73 -6.05 -10.13
CA LEU A 56 -25.29 -5.80 -10.29
C LEU A 56 -24.66 -5.22 -9.02
N TRP A 57 -25.33 -4.26 -8.37
CA TRP A 57 -24.90 -3.73 -7.08
C TRP A 57 -24.80 -4.84 -6.02
N LYS A 58 -25.89 -5.60 -5.83
CA LYS A 58 -25.94 -6.68 -4.84
C LYS A 58 -24.85 -7.74 -5.07
N ASN A 59 -24.57 -8.06 -6.32
CA ASN A 59 -23.55 -9.04 -6.70
C ASN A 59 -22.12 -8.58 -6.38
N ASN A 60 -21.85 -7.28 -6.43
CA ASN A 60 -20.51 -6.72 -6.24
C ASN A 60 -20.29 -6.12 -4.84
N LEU A 61 -21.36 -5.90 -4.07
CA LEU A 61 -21.31 -5.24 -2.77
C LEU A 61 -20.31 -5.91 -1.82
N GLU A 62 -20.34 -7.23 -1.68
CA GLU A 62 -19.45 -7.97 -0.77
C GLU A 62 -17.98 -7.82 -1.18
N SER A 63 -17.68 -7.97 -2.47
CA SER A 63 -16.32 -7.80 -3.00
C SER A 63 -15.80 -6.37 -2.81
N ILE A 64 -16.65 -5.36 -3.00
CA ILE A 64 -16.29 -3.96 -2.77
C ILE A 64 -16.00 -3.72 -1.28
N MET A 65 -16.85 -4.24 -0.39
CA MET A 65 -16.66 -4.09 1.06
C MET A 65 -15.39 -4.79 1.53
N SER A 66 -15.16 -6.04 1.11
CA SER A 66 -13.95 -6.79 1.43
C SER A 66 -12.69 -6.10 0.91
N PHE A 67 -12.74 -5.51 -0.28
CA PHE A 67 -11.64 -4.70 -0.79
C PHE A 67 -11.37 -3.48 0.10
N LEU A 68 -12.39 -2.72 0.49
CA LEU A 68 -12.23 -1.56 1.37
C LEU A 68 -11.65 -1.95 2.73
N GLU A 69 -12.07 -3.07 3.31
CA GLU A 69 -11.49 -3.60 4.55
C GLU A 69 -10.02 -3.99 4.37
N THR A 70 -9.69 -4.67 3.27
CA THR A 70 -8.31 -5.06 2.95
C THR A 70 -7.42 -3.84 2.76
N SER A 71 -7.95 -2.74 2.18
CA SER A 71 -7.20 -1.48 2.01
C SER A 71 -6.76 -0.83 3.33
N LEU A 72 -7.36 -1.23 4.46
CA LEU A 72 -6.98 -0.78 5.79
C LEU A 72 -5.94 -1.69 6.45
N THR A 73 -5.56 -2.80 5.81
CA THR A 73 -4.58 -3.75 6.33
C THR A 73 -3.17 -3.28 6.02
N GLY A 74 -2.28 -3.26 7.02
CA GLY A 74 -0.89 -2.91 6.79
C GLY A 74 -0.17 -2.34 8.00
N ILE A 75 0.72 -1.38 7.74
CA ILE A 75 1.52 -0.69 8.75
C ILE A 75 1.41 0.82 8.60
N THR A 76 1.38 1.52 9.74
CA THR A 76 1.45 2.98 9.80
C THR A 76 2.38 3.38 10.93
N GLY A 77 3.00 4.54 10.84
CA GLY A 77 3.83 5.00 11.94
C GLY A 77 4.54 6.31 11.64
N TYR A 78 5.47 6.64 12.54
CA TYR A 78 6.33 7.79 12.45
C TYR A 78 7.79 7.38 12.59
N VAL A 79 8.68 8.01 11.83
CA VAL A 79 10.13 7.90 12.01
C VAL A 79 10.67 9.24 12.46
N LEU A 80 11.13 9.30 13.71
CA LEU A 80 11.57 10.53 14.37
C LEU A 80 12.92 10.33 15.05
N SER A 81 13.59 11.42 15.40
CA SER A 81 14.76 11.40 16.28
C SER A 81 14.35 11.48 17.74
N ALA A 82 15.30 11.29 18.66
CA ALA A 82 15.08 11.48 20.09
C ALA A 82 14.63 12.92 20.46
N THR A 83 14.86 13.90 19.59
CA THR A 83 14.40 15.30 19.78
C THR A 83 13.06 15.58 19.10
N ASN A 84 12.32 14.53 18.69
CA ASN A 84 11.02 14.62 18.05
C ASN A 84 11.03 15.38 16.71
N THR A 85 12.16 15.31 15.99
CA THR A 85 12.35 15.88 14.65
C THR A 85 12.47 14.78 13.61
N VAL A 86 12.10 15.04 12.36
CA VAL A 86 12.27 14.08 11.25
C VAL A 86 13.74 14.07 10.84
N PRO A 87 14.46 12.93 10.94
CA PRO A 87 15.82 12.84 10.43
C PRO A 87 15.87 13.16 8.94
N LYS A 88 16.95 13.81 8.47
CA LYS A 88 17.09 14.14 7.05
C LYS A 88 17.49 12.89 6.26
N GLY A 89 16.78 12.59 5.17
CA GLY A 89 17.11 11.46 4.30
C GLY A 89 16.79 10.10 4.93
N VAL A 90 15.71 10.01 5.70
CA VAL A 90 15.21 8.71 6.20
C VAL A 90 14.89 7.81 5.02
N SER A 91 15.28 6.54 5.14
CA SER A 91 14.88 5.47 4.25
C SER A 91 14.25 4.34 5.06
N VAL A 92 13.08 3.87 4.59
CA VAL A 92 12.35 2.73 5.12
C VAL A 92 12.27 1.67 4.04
N MET A 93 12.85 0.50 4.29
CA MET A 93 12.84 -0.64 3.36
C MET A 93 12.21 -1.85 4.01
N ILE A 94 11.63 -2.74 3.21
CA ILE A 94 11.04 -3.99 3.68
C ILE A 94 11.70 -5.14 2.93
N ASP A 95 12.04 -6.20 3.65
CA ASP A 95 12.58 -7.42 3.03
C ASP A 95 11.65 -7.93 1.91
N GLY A 96 12.23 -8.12 0.73
CA GLY A 96 11.51 -8.60 -0.46
C GLY A 96 10.78 -7.51 -1.27
N PHE A 97 10.83 -6.24 -0.86
CA PHE A 97 10.28 -5.10 -1.62
C PHE A 97 11.42 -4.38 -2.34
N GLU A 98 11.21 -4.00 -3.61
CA GLU A 98 12.21 -3.30 -4.42
C GLU A 98 12.27 -1.79 -4.14
N GLU A 99 11.13 -1.18 -3.80
CA GLU A 99 11.00 0.25 -3.53
C GLU A 99 10.98 0.54 -2.03
N SER A 100 11.55 1.67 -1.64
CA SER A 100 11.43 2.19 -0.27
C SER A 100 10.02 2.75 -0.02
N VAL A 101 9.58 2.69 1.23
CA VAL A 101 8.32 3.28 1.68
C VAL A 101 8.47 4.81 1.73
N ASP A 102 7.47 5.51 1.20
CA ASP A 102 7.42 6.97 1.27
C ASP A 102 7.10 7.47 2.68
N ILE A 103 7.74 8.58 3.03
CA ILE A 103 7.66 9.20 4.34
C ILE A 103 7.33 10.67 4.12
N ASP A 104 6.32 11.17 4.84
CA ASP A 104 6.02 12.60 4.86
C ASP A 104 7.19 13.35 5.49
N PRO A 105 7.94 14.17 4.72
CA PRO A 105 9.14 14.84 5.24
C PRO A 105 8.80 15.90 6.31
N LYS A 106 7.54 16.31 6.44
CA LYS A 106 7.13 17.34 7.42
C LYS A 106 6.97 16.78 8.82
N ASN A 107 6.51 15.55 8.95
CA ASN A 107 6.15 14.95 10.25
C ASN A 107 6.70 13.54 10.45
N GLY A 108 7.36 12.94 9.45
CA GLY A 108 7.95 11.61 9.53
C GLY A 108 6.92 10.48 9.42
N LYS A 109 5.67 10.78 9.08
CA LYS A 109 4.60 9.78 8.97
C LYS A 109 4.80 8.92 7.73
N PHE A 110 4.59 7.63 7.88
CA PHE A 110 4.51 6.69 6.77
C PHE A 110 3.25 5.83 6.92
N TYR A 111 2.78 5.31 5.79
CA TYR A 111 1.73 4.32 5.73
C TYR A 111 2.06 3.37 4.58
N LEU A 112 1.75 2.09 4.79
CA LEU A 112 1.92 1.08 3.76
C LEU A 112 0.83 0.03 3.92
N VAL A 113 0.04 -0.15 2.87
CA VAL A 113 -0.88 -1.27 2.76
C VAL A 113 -0.04 -2.52 2.54
N LEU A 114 -0.28 -3.57 3.32
CA LEU A 114 0.42 -4.85 3.20
C LEU A 114 -0.60 -5.99 3.27
N ASN A 115 -0.32 -7.07 2.56
CA ASN A 115 -1.05 -8.31 2.76
C ASN A 115 -0.73 -8.89 4.16
N PRO A 116 -1.59 -9.77 4.70
CA PRO A 116 -1.28 -10.48 5.94
C PRO A 116 0.02 -11.27 5.82
N GLY A 117 0.89 -11.15 6.81
CA GLY A 117 2.22 -11.74 6.77
C GLY A 117 3.16 -11.17 7.83
N VAL A 118 4.33 -11.78 7.94
CA VAL A 118 5.40 -11.31 8.83
C VAL A 118 6.45 -10.62 7.97
N TYR A 119 6.75 -9.37 8.31
CA TYR A 119 7.66 -8.51 7.57
C TYR A 119 8.78 -8.01 8.49
N THR A 120 9.98 -7.89 7.95
CA THR A 120 11.09 -7.16 8.58
C THR A 120 11.23 -5.82 7.88
N VAL A 121 11.17 -4.75 8.68
CA VAL A 121 11.24 -3.36 8.21
C VAL A 121 12.53 -2.73 8.72
N HIS A 122 13.30 -2.15 7.80
CA HIS A 122 14.58 -1.51 8.05
C HIS A 122 14.43 0.00 7.98
N PHE A 123 14.90 0.70 9.01
CA PHE A 123 14.89 2.14 9.16
C PHE A 123 16.32 2.64 9.21
N SER A 124 16.64 3.66 8.41
CA SER A 124 17.98 4.24 8.35
C SER A 124 17.91 5.73 8.05
N ALA A 125 18.91 6.47 8.52
CA ALA A 125 19.13 7.87 8.15
C ALA A 125 20.62 8.22 8.33
N PRO A 126 21.21 9.08 7.49
CA PRO A 126 22.59 9.53 7.66
C PRO A 126 22.85 10.14 9.06
N GLY A 127 23.86 9.61 9.77
CA GLY A 127 24.22 10.05 11.12
C GLY A 127 23.41 9.40 12.25
N TYR A 128 22.54 8.44 11.93
CA TYR A 128 21.72 7.71 12.90
C TYR A 128 22.01 6.21 12.84
N GLU A 129 21.79 5.52 13.96
CA GLU A 129 21.86 4.06 14.01
C GLU A 129 20.71 3.43 13.21
N ASN A 130 21.04 2.42 12.41
CA ASN A 130 20.04 1.66 11.68
C ASN A 130 19.21 0.79 12.64
N LYS A 131 17.89 0.74 12.43
CA LYS A 131 16.98 -0.12 13.20
C LYS A 131 16.26 -1.09 12.28
N SER A 132 16.08 -2.31 12.75
CA SER A 132 15.29 -3.34 12.04
C SER A 132 14.25 -3.89 12.99
N LEU A 133 12.99 -3.89 12.58
CA LEU A 133 11.87 -4.34 13.40
C LEU A 133 11.01 -5.31 12.62
N THR A 134 10.55 -6.37 13.29
CA THR A 134 9.63 -7.35 12.71
C THR A 134 8.19 -7.02 13.12
N VAL A 135 7.27 -7.12 12.18
CA VAL A 135 5.83 -6.89 12.38
C VAL A 135 5.03 -8.03 11.79
N ASN A 136 3.98 -8.46 12.50
CA ASN A 136 3.02 -9.44 12.02
C ASN A 136 1.72 -8.72 11.66
N VAL A 137 1.48 -8.55 10.36
CA VAL A 137 0.26 -7.96 9.81
C VAL A 137 -0.78 -9.06 9.68
N LYS A 138 -1.97 -8.84 10.24
CA LYS A 138 -3.11 -9.75 10.12
C LYS A 138 -4.20 -9.13 9.25
N THR A 139 -5.07 -9.95 8.72
CA THR A 139 -6.21 -9.51 7.91
C THR A 139 -7.04 -8.47 8.65
N ASN A 140 -7.35 -7.37 7.97
CA ASN A 140 -8.14 -6.24 8.48
C ASN A 140 -7.52 -5.54 9.71
N GLU A 141 -6.21 -5.65 9.92
CA GLU A 141 -5.48 -4.97 10.99
C GLU A 141 -4.43 -4.00 10.43
N ASN A 142 -4.41 -2.78 10.99
CA ASN A 142 -3.34 -1.81 10.78
C ASN A 142 -2.42 -1.80 12.02
N GLN A 143 -1.14 -2.15 11.83
CA GLN A 143 -0.17 -2.16 12.91
C GLN A 143 0.54 -0.81 13.02
N ILE A 144 0.61 -0.27 14.24
CA ILE A 144 1.32 0.99 14.50
C ILE A 144 2.79 0.69 14.80
N MET A 145 3.70 1.26 14.00
CA MET A 145 5.14 1.08 14.09
C MET A 145 5.84 2.44 14.19
N ASN A 146 5.85 3.02 15.39
CA ASN A 146 6.59 4.25 15.66
C ASN A 146 8.05 3.93 15.97
N VAL A 147 8.96 4.65 15.32
CA VAL A 147 10.41 4.42 15.41
C VAL A 147 11.11 5.71 15.78
N ILE A 148 11.93 5.64 16.82
CA ILE A 148 12.91 6.66 17.15
C ILE A 148 14.27 6.20 16.65
N LEU A 149 14.95 7.00 15.83
CA LEU A 149 16.33 6.76 15.42
C LEU A 149 17.28 7.52 16.36
N ASP A 150 18.29 6.82 16.86
CA ASP A 150 19.28 7.36 17.79
C ASP A 150 20.47 7.91 17.00
N SER A 151 20.93 9.12 17.35
CA SER A 151 22.07 9.75 16.71
C SER A 151 23.36 9.06 17.12
N ILE A 152 24.27 8.84 16.17
CA ILE A 152 25.58 8.21 16.42
C ILE A 152 26.55 9.17 17.16
N GLY A 153 26.19 10.46 17.28
CA GLY A 153 26.94 11.41 18.11
C GLY A 153 28.32 11.79 17.55
N LEU A 154 28.37 12.20 16.28
CA LEU A 154 29.56 12.80 15.66
C LEU A 154 29.74 14.27 16.04
#